data_AF-A0A519QNJ0-F1
#
_entry.id   AF-A0A519QNJ0-F1
#
_cell.length_a   1.000
_cell.length_b   1.000
_cell.length_c   1.000
_cell.angle_alpha   90.00
_cell.angle_beta   90.00
_cell.angle_gamma   90.00
#
_symmetry.space_group_name_H-M   'P 1'
#
loop_
_entity.id
_entity.type
_entity.pdbx_description
1 polymer ?
#
loop_
_entity_poly.entity_id
_entity_poly.type
_entity_poly.pdbx_seq_one_letter_code
_entity_poly.pdbx_strand_id
1 'polypeptide(L)' 'MNSASIQIKKLELIQWLSTLEDSKVIEKIIDLRKSQTKDWWNSISDSEKQSIEKGLSDSESGKLNSHLNARKLYDKWL' A
#
# COMPACT_ATOMS: atom_id res chain seq x y z
N MET A 1 9.33 -15.74 25.33
CA MET A 1 7.87 -15.48 25.37
C MET A 1 7.18 -16.55 24.54
N ASN A 2 6.21 -17.28 25.09
CA ASN A 2 5.52 -18.36 24.37
C ASN A 2 4.40 -17.80 23.48
N SER A 3 4.00 -18.48 22.41
CA SER A 3 2.99 -17.99 21.45
C SER A 3 1.66 -17.60 22.11
N ALA A 4 1.23 -18.36 23.13
CA ALA A 4 0.06 -18.08 23.94
C ALA A 4 0.11 -16.70 24.65
N SER A 5 1.28 -16.31 25.16
CA SER A 5 1.46 -15.00 25.82
C SER A 5 1.32 -13.82 24.87
N ILE A 6 1.64 -14.01 23.59
CA ILE A 6 1.50 -12.97 22.56
C ILE A 6 0.03 -12.80 22.18
N GLN A 7 -0.74 -13.89 22.08
CA GLN A 7 -2.17 -13.80 21.76
C GLN A 7 -2.96 -13.09 22.88
N ILE A 8 -2.62 -13.33 24.14
CA ILE A 8 -3.21 -12.63 25.29
C ILE A 8 -2.95 -11.13 25.19
N LYS A 9 -1.69 -10.71 24.97
CA LYS A 9 -1.35 -9.29 24.82
C LYS A 9 -2.05 -8.61 23.64
N LYS A 10 -2.31 -9.33 22.55
CA LYS A 10 -3.09 -8.80 21.43
C LYS A 10 -4.55 -8.53 21.83
N LEU A 11 -5.17 -9.45 22.58
CA LEU A 11 -6.54 -9.26 23.07
C LEU A 11 -6.63 -8.08 24.05
N GLU A 12 -5.67 -7.96 24.97
CA GLU A 12 -5.59 -6.82 25.89
C GLU A 12 -5.51 -5.48 25.13
N LEU A 13 -4.68 -5.41 24.09
CA LEU A 13 -4.56 -4.22 23.25
C LEU A 13 -5.86 -3.90 22.51
N ILE A 14 -6.55 -4.90 21.95
CA ILE A 14 -7.84 -4.69 21.25
C ILE A 14 -8.88 -4.15 22.23
N GLN A 15 -8.99 -4.74 23.42
CA GLN A 15 -9.94 -4.30 24.44
C GLN A 15 -9.64 -2.86 24.87
N TRP A 16 -8.37 -2.54 25.16
CA TRP A 16 -7.96 -1.20 25.55
C TRP A 16 -8.25 -0.16 24.45
N LEU A 17 -7.89 -0.47 23.20
CA LEU A 17 -8.17 0.40 22.04
C LEU A 17 -9.67 0.67 21.86
N SER A 18 -10.53 -0.32 22.12
CA SER A 18 -11.99 -0.16 21.99
C SER A 18 -12.59 0.82 23.01
N THR A 19 -11.90 1.05 24.13
CA THR A 19 -12.32 1.98 25.19
C THR A 19 -11.74 3.38 25.04
N LEU A 20 -10.95 3.62 23.99
CA LEU A 20 -10.13 4.82 23.86
C LEU A 20 -10.88 5.92 23.13
N GLU A 21 -11.08 7.06 23.80
CA GLU A 21 -11.81 8.22 23.24
C GLU A 21 -10.89 9.39 22.86
N ASP A 22 -9.64 9.41 23.36
CA ASP A 22 -8.68 10.48 23.06
C ASP A 22 -8.14 10.35 21.63
N SER A 23 -8.58 11.24 20.76
CA SER A 23 -8.18 11.28 19.34
C SER A 23 -6.66 11.46 19.15
N LYS A 24 -5.97 12.19 20.03
CA LYS A 24 -4.51 12.41 19.90
C LYS A 24 -3.74 11.12 20.16
N VAL A 25 -4.22 10.28 21.05
CA VAL A 25 -3.61 8.97 21.33
C VAL A 25 -3.90 8.01 20.19
N ILE A 26 -5.13 8.01 19.65
CA ILE A 26 -5.48 7.20 18.47
C ILE A 26 -4.60 7.55 17.28
N GLU A 27 -4.40 8.84 16.98
CA GLU A 27 -3.54 9.29 15.89
C GLU A 27 -2.10 8.79 16.03
N LYS A 28 -1.52 8.89 17.22
CA LYS A 28 -0.16 8.37 17.48
C LYS A 28 -0.04 6.87 17.24
N ILE A 29 -1.07 6.08 17.55
CA ILE A 29 -1.09 4.64 17.31
C ILE A 29 -1.22 4.32 15.82
N ILE A 30 -2.02 5.10 15.09
CA ILE A 30 -2.12 5.01 13.63
C ILE A 30 -0.77 5.33 12.98
N ASP A 31 -0.08 6.37 13.44
CA ASP A 31 1.23 6.74 12.91
C ASP A 31 2.30 5.70 13.22
N LEU A 32 2.27 5.10 14.42
CA LEU A 32 3.12 3.96 14.75
C LEU A 32 2.89 2.81 13.77
N ARG A 33 1.63 2.46 13.48
CA ARG A 33 1.30 1.42 12.49
C ARG A 33 1.83 1.79 11.11
N LYS A 34 1.59 3.02 10.65
CA LYS A 34 2.08 3.53 9.35
C LYS A 34 3.60 3.46 9.25
N SER A 35 4.32 3.78 10.33
CA SER A 35 5.78 3.71 10.35
C SER A 35 6.33 2.29 10.18
N GLN A 36 5.56 1.26 10.58
CA GLN A 36 5.94 -0.14 10.40
C GLN A 36 5.54 -0.71 9.03
N THR A 37 4.52 -0.15 8.39
CA THR A 37 4.21 -0.41 6.99
C THR A 37 4.99 0.55 6.12
N LYS A 38 6.17 0.13 5.62
CA LYS A 38 6.88 0.89 4.57
C LYS A 38 5.92 1.10 3.41
N ASP A 39 5.53 2.36 3.18
CA ASP A 39 4.82 2.73 1.98
C ASP A 39 5.71 2.32 0.80
N TRP A 40 5.20 1.45 -0.09
CA TRP A 40 6.01 0.86 -1.16
C TRP A 40 6.59 1.95 -2.07
N TRP A 41 5.92 3.10 -2.16
CA TRP A 41 6.40 4.30 -2.83
C TRP A 41 7.77 4.77 -2.33
N ASN A 42 8.04 4.64 -1.03
CA ASN A 42 9.33 4.98 -0.42
C ASN A 42 10.39 3.87 -0.59
N SER A 43 10.02 2.73 -1.17
CA SER A 43 10.92 1.58 -1.39
C SER A 43 11.38 1.42 -2.84
N ILE A 44 10.74 2.11 -3.78
CA ILE A 44 11.12 2.09 -5.20
C ILE A 44 12.14 3.19 -5.52
N SER A 45 13.00 2.92 -6.50
CA SER A 45 14.02 3.83 -7.02
C SER A 45 13.41 5.05 -7.72
N ASP A 46 14.21 6.10 -7.88
CA ASP A 46 13.76 7.32 -8.56
C ASP A 46 13.42 7.08 -10.04
N SER A 47 14.10 6.13 -10.70
CA SER A 47 13.76 5.73 -12.06
C SER A 47 12.39 5.02 -12.15
N GLU A 48 12.07 4.17 -11.16
CA GLU A 48 10.76 3.54 -11.07
C GLU A 48 9.65 4.58 -10.82
N LYS A 49 9.89 5.55 -9.92
CA LYS A 49 8.96 6.66 -9.69
C LYS A 49 8.71 7.47 -10.95
N GLN A 50 9.79 7.87 -11.64
CA GLN A 50 9.69 8.60 -12.91
C GLN A 50 8.92 7.81 -13.98
N SER A 51 9.12 6.49 -14.05
CA SER A 51 8.37 5.65 -14.99
C SER A 51 6.88 5.60 -14.66
N ILE A 52 6.52 5.58 -13.38
CA ILE A 52 5.12 5.61 -12.93
C ILE A 52 4.48 6.96 -13.25
N GLU A 53 5.15 8.07 -12.91
CA GLU A 53 4.68 9.43 -13.21
C GLU A 53 4.48 9.64 -14.70
N LYS A 54 5.41 9.14 -15.53
CA LYS A 54 5.28 9.17 -16.99
C LYS A 54 4.05 8.38 -17.46
N GLY A 55 3.84 7.18 -16.93
CA GLY A 55 2.67 6.37 -17.27
C GLY A 55 1.35 7.04 -16.90
N LEU A 56 1.32 7.73 -15.75
CA LEU A 56 0.16 8.51 -15.32
C LEU A 56 -0.11 9.69 -16.27
N SER A 57 0.93 10.46 -16.62
CA SER A 57 0.83 11.58 -17.57
C SER A 57 0.42 11.13 -18.98
N ASP A 58 0.95 10.00 -19.47
CA ASP A 58 0.55 9.42 -20.75
C ASP A 58 -0.93 8.98 -20.71
N SER A 59 -1.40 8.43 -19.58
CA SER A 59 -2.82 8.09 -19.38
C SER A 59 -3.73 9.32 -19.39
N GLU A 60 -3.38 10.37 -18.65
CA GLU A 60 -4.13 11.63 -18.58
C GLU A 60 -4.18 12.34 -19.93
N SER A 61 -3.09 12.28 -20.70
CA SER A 61 -3.02 12.83 -22.05
C SER A 61 -3.66 11.94 -23.13
N GLY A 62 -4.30 10.83 -22.73
CA GLY A 62 -5.00 9.92 -23.64
C GLY A 62 -4.10 9.07 -24.52
N LYS A 63 -2.79 8.99 -24.23
CA LYS A 63 -1.81 8.16 -24.94
C LYS A 63 -1.86 6.70 -24.49
N LEU A 64 -3.07 6.15 -24.45
CA LEU A 64 -3.32 4.77 -24.09
C LEU A 64 -3.48 3.91 -25.34
N ASN A 65 -2.97 2.68 -25.28
CA ASN A 65 -3.22 1.68 -26.31
C ASN A 65 -4.41 0.80 -25.91
N SER A 66 -5.32 0.57 -26.85
CA SER A 66 -6.43 -0.34 -26.60
C SER A 66 -5.92 -1.78 -26.41
N HIS A 67 -6.62 -2.54 -25.57
CA HIS A 67 -6.34 -3.97 -25.39
C HIS A 67 -6.32 -4.73 -26.73
N LEU A 68 -7.23 -4.38 -27.65
CA LEU A 68 -7.28 -4.96 -29.00
C LEU A 68 -5.97 -4.73 -29.79
N ASN A 69 -5.40 -3.52 -29.71
CA ASN A 69 -4.14 -3.19 -30.39
C ASN A 69 -2.96 -3.93 -29.76
N ALA A 70 -2.94 -4.07 -28.43
CA ALA A 70 -1.92 -4.84 -27.73
C ALA A 70 -1.98 -6.34 -28.10
N ARG A 71 -3.18 -6.92 -28.14
CA ARG A 71 -3.37 -8.34 -28.47
C ARG A 71 -2.87 -8.69 -29.88
N LYS A 72 -3.14 -7.84 -30.87
CA LYS A 72 -2.68 -8.00 -32.26
C LYS A 72 -1.17 -8.20 -32.38
N LEU A 73 -0.36 -7.64 -31.48
CA LEU A 73 1.11 -7.76 -31.53
C LEU A 73 1.61 -9.16 -31.18
N TYR A 74 0.90 -9.88 -30.31
CA TYR A 74 1.29 -11.19 -29.81
C TYR A 74 0.38 -12.32 -30.29
N ASP A 75 -0.70 -12.00 -31.01
CA ASP A 75 -1.67 -12.93 -31.60
C ASP A 75 -1.02 -14.06 -32.41
N LYS A 76 0.15 -13.81 -33.02
CA LYS A 76 0.91 -14.82 -33.79
C LYS A 76 1.53 -15.94 -32.94
N TRP A 77 1.53 -15.81 -31.62
CA TRP A 77 2.12 -16.76 -30.67
C TRP A 77 1.08 -17.40 -29.73
N LEU A 78 -0.20 -17.02 -29.90
CA LEU A 78 -1.35 -17.64 -29.25
C LEU A 78 -1.91 -18.75 -30.13
#